data_AF-A0A6G1RNF4-F1
#
_entry.id   AF-A0A6G1RNF4-F1
#
_cell.length_a   1.000
_cell.length_b   1.000
_cell.length_c   1.000
_cell.angle_alpha   90.00
_cell.angle_beta   90.00
_cell.angle_gamma   90.00
#
_symmetry.space_group_name_H-M   'P 1'
#
loop_
_entity.id
_entity.type
_entity.pdbx_description
1 polymer ?
#
loop_
_entity_poly.entity_id
_entity_poly.type
_entity_poly.pdbx_seq_one_letter_code
_entity_poly.pdbx_strand_id
1 'polypeptide(L)'
;RIKILLGLLSEEDGLKASFLKITKARLSNVLKKLEENSFHTKNWVLREASNLSALQEAGTFRHALWKRVQNLITPFLALLIAVIDRNGNLELLVRPAGEWVTNLWMFIFRDTKLLTVPYGVGETSPQPGIIVVQNNMMVSADAGNQMPFSWRIKEYLDEMWLEAQYIQNTEDQAEKFVDIFQKTPLGTFISALTEEERQMLFQCYVTDFIVLTIGVSSPEELQCLQIAFLSCIEEWKATSPRRKETVPSLPWVHLGYNQFKSRLQNFSRILAVHPSVVAYLINQEGYGIPHSEMVIYVLAATGCAEELENQVQTAHPEVWLQKVKNLRMPVEFLCKEEELQRKESWCYHLLKELKLSWNR
;
A
#
# COMPACT_ATOMS: atom_id res chain seq x y z
N ARG A 1 -1.66 -12.11 -16.80
CA ARG A 1 -1.41 -10.79 -17.43
C ARG A 1 -1.77 -10.71 -18.91
N ILE A 2 -1.19 -11.53 -19.79
CA ILE A 2 -1.50 -11.50 -21.25
C ILE A 2 -3.01 -11.58 -21.52
N LYS A 3 -3.71 -12.54 -20.91
CA LYS A 3 -5.17 -12.69 -21.02
C LYS A 3 -5.95 -11.43 -20.63
N ILE A 4 -5.52 -10.75 -19.56
CA ILE A 4 -6.16 -9.54 -19.04
C ILE A 4 -5.96 -8.39 -20.05
N LEU A 5 -4.73 -8.16 -20.48
CA LEU A 5 -4.41 -7.08 -21.40
C LEU A 5 -5.05 -7.29 -22.78
N LEU A 6 -5.09 -8.52 -23.30
CA LEU A 6 -5.80 -8.81 -24.55
C LEU A 6 -7.30 -8.54 -24.44
N GLY A 7 -7.90 -8.78 -23.28
CA GLY A 7 -9.30 -8.42 -23.03
C GLY A 7 -9.51 -6.90 -22.89
N LEU A 8 -8.61 -6.19 -22.22
CA LEU A 8 -8.72 -4.76 -21.96
C LEU A 8 -8.36 -3.88 -23.17
N LEU A 9 -7.45 -4.32 -24.03
CA LEU A 9 -7.00 -3.58 -25.21
C LEU A 9 -7.93 -3.79 -26.42
N SER A 10 -9.23 -3.55 -26.22
CA SER A 10 -10.26 -3.65 -27.27
C SER A 10 -11.27 -2.51 -27.15
N GLU A 11 -12.18 -2.42 -28.12
CA GLU A 11 -13.23 -1.39 -28.18
C GLU A 11 -14.63 -2.00 -27.97
N GLU A 12 -14.69 -3.19 -27.36
CA GLU A 12 -15.93 -3.97 -27.20
C GLU A 12 -16.94 -3.31 -26.25
N ASP A 13 -16.46 -2.60 -25.24
CA ASP A 13 -17.29 -1.88 -24.28
C ASP A 13 -16.66 -0.53 -23.87
N GLY A 14 -17.42 0.29 -23.15
CA GLY A 14 -16.99 1.64 -22.75
C GLY A 14 -15.75 1.66 -21.86
N LEU A 15 -15.57 0.68 -20.98
CA LEU A 15 -14.40 0.58 -20.12
C LEU A 15 -13.17 0.24 -20.94
N LYS A 16 -13.24 -0.79 -21.77
CA LYS A 16 -12.13 -1.25 -22.63
C LYS A 16 -11.74 -0.16 -23.64
N ALA A 17 -12.72 0.50 -24.26
CA ALA A 17 -12.47 1.63 -25.16
C ALA A 17 -11.76 2.78 -24.42
N SER A 18 -12.18 3.09 -23.19
CA SER A 18 -11.52 4.12 -22.36
C SER A 18 -10.10 3.71 -21.96
N PHE A 19 -9.90 2.46 -21.55
CA PHE A 19 -8.60 1.89 -21.22
C PHE A 19 -7.64 1.96 -22.41
N LEU A 20 -8.10 1.55 -23.58
CA LEU A 20 -7.32 1.60 -24.81
C LEU A 20 -6.98 3.05 -25.19
N LYS A 21 -7.94 3.97 -25.08
CA LYS A 21 -7.72 5.40 -25.34
C LYS A 21 -6.69 6.00 -24.40
N ILE A 22 -6.79 5.73 -23.10
CA ILE A 22 -5.82 6.22 -22.11
C ILE A 22 -4.45 5.59 -22.37
N THR A 23 -4.37 4.28 -22.63
CA THR A 23 -3.11 3.60 -22.98
C THR A 23 -2.43 4.25 -24.18
N LYS A 24 -3.17 4.49 -25.28
CA LYS A 24 -2.68 5.22 -26.47
C LYS A 24 -2.15 6.61 -26.11
N ALA A 25 -2.89 7.36 -25.29
CA ALA A 25 -2.48 8.71 -24.84
C ALA A 25 -1.21 8.68 -23.96
N ARG A 26 -1.11 7.71 -23.05
CA ARG A 26 0.06 7.51 -22.17
C ARG A 26 1.31 7.19 -22.99
N LEU A 27 1.21 6.27 -23.95
CA LEU A 27 2.29 5.95 -24.88
C LEU A 27 2.66 7.16 -25.73
N SER A 28 1.69 7.88 -26.28
CA SER A 28 1.94 9.08 -27.08
C SER A 28 2.70 10.15 -26.29
N ASN A 29 2.38 10.35 -25.00
CA ASN A 29 3.08 11.29 -24.15
C ASN A 29 4.53 10.89 -23.89
N VAL A 30 4.79 9.59 -23.70
CA VAL A 30 6.15 9.05 -23.54
C VAL A 30 6.95 9.21 -24.83
N LEU A 31 6.35 8.85 -25.98
CA LEU A 31 6.98 9.00 -27.29
C LEU A 31 7.30 10.46 -27.62
N LYS A 32 6.39 11.38 -27.30
CA LYS A 32 6.63 12.82 -27.51
C LYS A 32 7.83 13.32 -26.72
N LYS A 33 8.01 12.88 -25.48
CA LYS A 33 9.21 13.20 -24.67
C LYS A 33 10.50 12.62 -25.29
N LEU A 34 10.47 11.45 -25.94
CA LEU A 34 11.60 10.95 -26.76
C LEU A 34 11.91 11.84 -27.92
N GLU A 35 10.88 12.27 -28.63
CA GLU A 35 11.10 13.09 -29.80
C GLU A 35 11.65 14.47 -29.44
N GLU A 36 11.26 15.02 -28.29
CA GLU A 36 11.79 16.28 -27.75
C GLU A 36 13.25 16.16 -27.29
N ASN A 37 13.64 15.03 -26.68
CA ASN A 37 15.00 14.81 -26.16
C ASN A 37 15.98 14.26 -27.20
N SER A 38 15.50 13.79 -28.36
CA SER A 38 16.34 13.24 -29.42
C SER A 38 16.66 14.30 -30.47
N PHE A 39 17.94 14.50 -30.78
CA PHE A 39 18.39 15.45 -31.82
C PHE A 39 17.93 15.09 -33.25
N HIS A 40 17.33 13.91 -33.46
CA HIS A 40 17.31 13.24 -34.76
C HIS A 40 16.05 12.39 -35.05
N THR A 41 14.92 12.62 -34.40
CA THR A 41 13.70 11.78 -34.55
C THR A 41 12.88 12.05 -35.81
N LYS A 42 13.05 13.21 -36.45
CA LYS A 42 12.32 13.54 -37.68
C LYS A 42 12.84 12.71 -38.86
N ASN A 43 11.94 12.19 -39.68
CA ASN A 43 12.19 11.35 -40.86
C ASN A 43 12.60 9.88 -40.57
N TRP A 44 12.08 9.26 -39.51
CA TRP A 44 12.33 7.85 -39.20
C TRP A 44 12.02 6.89 -40.38
N VAL A 45 11.05 7.21 -41.23
CA VAL A 45 10.71 6.43 -42.43
C VAL A 45 11.87 6.42 -43.44
N LEU A 46 12.52 7.57 -43.67
CA LEU A 46 13.68 7.66 -44.57
C LEU A 46 14.88 6.88 -44.02
N ARG A 47 15.05 6.87 -42.70
CA ARG A 47 16.10 6.11 -42.02
C ARG A 47 15.87 4.62 -42.14
N GLU A 48 14.63 4.19 -41.95
CA GLU A 48 14.27 2.78 -42.11
C GLU A 48 14.42 2.32 -43.56
N ALA A 49 14.07 3.18 -44.53
CA ALA A 49 14.31 2.93 -45.95
C ALA A 49 15.81 2.83 -46.31
N SER A 50 16.67 3.47 -45.52
CA SER A 50 18.14 3.41 -45.69
C SER A 50 18.78 2.26 -44.88
N ASN A 51 18.01 1.54 -44.07
CA ASN A 51 18.49 0.44 -43.25
C ASN A 51 18.40 -0.89 -44.02
N LEU A 52 19.45 -1.22 -44.77
CA LEU A 52 19.47 -2.42 -45.61
C LEU A 52 19.26 -3.71 -44.82
N SER A 53 19.79 -3.80 -43.59
CA SER A 53 19.61 -4.98 -42.73
C SER A 53 18.15 -5.20 -42.34
N ALA A 54 17.45 -4.15 -41.91
CA ALA A 54 16.04 -4.23 -41.53
C ALA A 54 15.14 -4.57 -42.74
N LEU A 55 15.46 -4.03 -43.92
CA LEU A 55 14.74 -4.37 -45.16
C LEU A 55 14.91 -5.84 -45.54
N GLN A 56 16.14 -6.36 -45.45
CA GLN A 56 16.43 -7.77 -45.75
C GLN A 56 15.74 -8.71 -44.76
N GLU A 57 15.80 -8.41 -43.45
CA GLU A 57 15.14 -9.21 -42.41
C GLU A 57 13.60 -9.17 -42.48
N ALA A 58 13.03 -8.08 -42.99
CA ALA A 58 11.59 -7.91 -43.07
C ALA A 58 10.98 -8.35 -44.40
N GLY A 59 11.79 -8.51 -45.46
CA GLY A 59 11.39 -8.89 -46.81
C GLY A 59 10.62 -7.82 -47.60
N THR A 60 9.76 -7.03 -46.94
CA THR A 60 9.01 -5.93 -47.56
C THR A 60 9.17 -4.63 -46.77
N PHE A 61 9.12 -3.49 -47.47
CA PHE A 61 9.25 -2.18 -46.82
C PHE A 61 8.15 -1.93 -45.79
N ARG A 62 6.90 -2.32 -46.08
CA ARG A 62 5.78 -2.18 -45.13
C ARG A 62 6.04 -2.97 -43.84
N HIS A 63 6.58 -4.18 -43.96
CA HIS A 63 6.89 -5.00 -42.79
C HIS A 63 8.09 -4.44 -42.01
N ALA A 64 9.09 -3.86 -42.68
CA ALA A 64 10.21 -3.18 -42.04
C ALA A 64 9.73 -1.98 -41.20
N LEU A 65 8.87 -1.12 -41.78
CA LEU A 65 8.26 -0.01 -41.06
C LEU A 65 7.45 -0.48 -39.84
N TRP A 66 6.68 -1.56 -40.00
CA TRP A 66 5.89 -2.13 -38.92
C TRP A 66 6.78 -2.67 -37.78
N LYS A 67 7.80 -3.46 -38.10
CA LYS A 67 8.78 -3.96 -37.12
C LYS A 67 9.49 -2.81 -36.40
N ARG A 68 9.84 -1.73 -37.11
CA ARG A 68 10.45 -0.54 -36.50
C ARG A 68 9.55 0.11 -35.46
N VAL A 69 8.27 0.30 -35.79
CA VAL A 69 7.27 0.84 -34.84
C VAL A 69 7.07 -0.11 -33.66
N GLN A 70 6.98 -1.42 -33.90
CA GLN A 70 6.87 -2.41 -32.83
C GLN A 70 8.07 -2.37 -31.89
N ASN A 71 9.30 -2.38 -32.42
CA ASN A 71 10.52 -2.33 -31.63
C ASN A 71 10.63 -1.04 -30.80
N LEU A 72 10.11 0.08 -31.32
CA LEU A 72 10.07 1.33 -30.58
C LEU A 72 9.03 1.30 -29.45
N ILE A 73 7.80 0.84 -29.71
CA ILE A 73 6.69 0.92 -28.75
C ILE A 73 6.79 -0.15 -27.66
N THR A 74 7.24 -1.36 -28.00
CA THR A 74 7.29 -2.52 -27.10
C THR A 74 7.93 -2.23 -25.73
N PRO A 75 9.13 -1.62 -25.63
CA PRO A 75 9.73 -1.35 -24.32
C PRO A 75 8.92 -0.36 -23.48
N PHE A 76 8.31 0.67 -24.10
CA PHE A 76 7.47 1.64 -23.37
C PHE A 76 6.15 1.04 -22.93
N LEU A 77 5.56 0.18 -23.76
CA LEU A 77 4.35 -0.55 -23.39
C LEU A 77 4.65 -1.52 -22.24
N ALA A 78 5.78 -2.24 -22.29
CA ALA A 78 6.20 -3.12 -21.21
C ALA A 78 6.45 -2.34 -19.90
N LEU A 79 7.07 -1.16 -19.98
CA LEU A 79 7.28 -0.29 -18.82
C LEU A 79 5.97 0.27 -18.26
N LEU A 80 5.06 0.70 -19.13
CA LEU A 80 3.73 1.14 -18.73
C LEU A 80 2.98 0.01 -18.03
N ILE A 81 3.02 -1.21 -18.59
CA ILE A 81 2.43 -2.41 -17.98
C ILE A 81 3.04 -2.66 -16.61
N ALA A 82 4.37 -2.61 -16.47
CA ALA A 82 5.05 -2.82 -15.20
C ALA A 82 4.62 -1.81 -14.12
N VAL A 83 4.38 -0.55 -14.49
CA VAL A 83 3.87 0.47 -13.57
C VAL A 83 2.42 0.21 -13.18
N ILE A 84 1.55 -0.10 -14.15
CA ILE A 84 0.11 -0.27 -13.87
C ILE A 84 -0.25 -1.60 -13.23
N ASP A 85 0.62 -2.60 -13.36
CA ASP A 85 0.44 -3.94 -12.81
C ASP A 85 1.23 -4.17 -11.51
N ARG A 86 1.99 -3.16 -11.04
CA ARG A 86 2.66 -3.20 -9.73
C ARG A 86 1.67 -3.65 -8.66
N ASN A 87 2.08 -4.62 -7.83
CA ASN A 87 1.25 -5.23 -6.78
C ASN A 87 -0.02 -5.97 -7.26
N GLY A 88 -0.11 -6.35 -8.54
CA GLY A 88 -1.25 -7.10 -9.08
C GLY A 88 -2.44 -6.24 -9.48
N ASN A 89 -2.23 -4.94 -9.61
CA ASN A 89 -3.27 -3.93 -9.77
C ASN A 89 -4.14 -4.06 -11.03
N LEU A 90 -3.73 -4.84 -12.05
CA LEU A 90 -4.63 -5.17 -13.18
C LEU A 90 -5.74 -6.16 -12.79
N GLU A 91 -5.60 -6.95 -11.73
CA GLU A 91 -6.66 -7.86 -11.26
C GLU A 91 -7.91 -7.09 -10.80
N LEU A 92 -7.73 -5.88 -10.28
CA LEU A 92 -8.83 -5.02 -9.82
C LEU A 92 -9.77 -4.60 -10.96
N LEU A 93 -9.30 -4.61 -12.21
CA LEU A 93 -10.15 -4.37 -13.39
C LEU A 93 -10.87 -5.63 -13.87
N VAL A 94 -10.37 -6.82 -13.51
CA VAL A 94 -11.00 -8.10 -13.87
C VAL A 94 -12.09 -8.46 -12.88
N ARG A 95 -11.84 -8.20 -11.59
CA ARG A 95 -12.73 -8.53 -10.47
C ARG A 95 -12.85 -7.33 -9.53
N PRO A 96 -13.51 -6.24 -9.96
CA PRO A 96 -13.68 -5.06 -9.12
C PRO A 96 -14.62 -5.37 -7.94
N ALA A 97 -14.26 -4.90 -6.75
CA ALA A 97 -15.13 -4.99 -5.57
C ALA A 97 -16.36 -4.08 -5.68
N GLY A 98 -16.31 -3.05 -6.53
CA GLY A 98 -17.40 -2.12 -6.80
C GLY A 98 -17.04 -1.16 -7.94
N GLU A 99 -18.00 -0.39 -8.42
CA GLU A 99 -17.79 0.56 -9.52
C GLU A 99 -16.73 1.62 -9.18
N TRP A 100 -16.69 2.06 -7.91
CA TRP A 100 -15.68 2.99 -7.40
C TRP A 100 -14.25 2.49 -7.64
N VAL A 101 -14.00 1.18 -7.61
CA VAL A 101 -12.66 0.58 -7.85
C VAL A 101 -12.22 0.87 -9.27
N THR A 102 -13.08 0.56 -10.24
CA THR A 102 -12.82 0.79 -11.66
C THR A 102 -12.68 2.29 -11.95
N ASN A 103 -13.55 3.12 -11.38
CA ASN A 103 -13.53 4.56 -11.56
C ASN A 103 -12.24 5.19 -11.00
N LEU A 104 -11.82 4.79 -9.80
CA LEU A 104 -10.57 5.24 -9.19
C LEU A 104 -9.35 4.76 -9.98
N TRP A 105 -9.35 3.49 -10.42
CA TRP A 105 -8.28 2.94 -11.24
C TRP A 105 -8.08 3.75 -12.52
N MET A 106 -9.18 4.03 -13.23
CA MET A 106 -9.16 4.81 -14.48
C MET A 106 -8.80 6.28 -14.23
N PHE A 107 -9.24 6.87 -13.11
CA PHE A 107 -8.87 8.21 -12.68
C PHE A 107 -7.34 8.34 -12.51
N ILE A 108 -6.73 7.44 -11.73
CA ILE A 108 -5.28 7.46 -11.47
C ILE A 108 -4.48 7.15 -12.75
N PHE A 109 -4.91 6.15 -13.53
CA PHE A 109 -4.21 5.79 -14.76
C PHE A 109 -4.18 6.92 -15.79
N ARG A 110 -5.24 7.72 -15.85
CA ARG A 110 -5.32 8.87 -16.76
C ARG A 110 -4.38 10.01 -16.38
N ASP A 111 -4.11 10.21 -15.09
CA ASP A 111 -3.31 11.32 -14.61
C ASP A 111 -1.80 11.05 -14.75
N THR A 112 -1.15 11.83 -15.61
CA THR A 112 0.30 11.71 -15.89
C THR A 112 1.20 12.35 -14.85
N LYS A 113 0.65 13.20 -13.98
CA LYS A 113 1.35 13.81 -12.85
C LYS A 113 1.24 12.92 -11.61
N LEU A 114 0.04 12.38 -11.38
CA LEU A 114 -0.19 11.46 -10.26
C LEU A 114 0.52 10.12 -10.53
N LEU A 115 0.27 9.45 -11.65
CA LEU A 115 0.97 8.21 -11.99
C LEU A 115 2.06 8.52 -13.01
N THR A 116 3.31 8.64 -12.58
CA THR A 116 4.44 8.86 -13.49
C THR A 116 4.98 7.53 -14.02
N VAL A 117 5.44 7.53 -15.28
CA VAL A 117 6.14 6.38 -15.87
C VAL A 117 7.60 6.79 -16.03
N PRO A 118 8.55 6.09 -15.40
CA PRO A 118 9.96 6.42 -15.54
C PRO A 118 10.36 6.27 -17.00
N TYR A 119 11.28 7.10 -17.45
CA TYR A 119 11.59 7.23 -18.88
C TYR A 119 13.04 6.79 -19.22
N GLY A 120 13.86 6.48 -18.22
CA GLY A 120 15.31 6.28 -18.37
C GLY A 120 15.82 4.84 -18.56
N VAL A 121 14.95 3.81 -18.71
CA VAL A 121 15.40 2.40 -18.77
C VAL A 121 16.00 2.02 -20.15
N GLY A 122 15.96 2.91 -21.14
CA GLY A 122 16.34 2.61 -22.52
C GLY A 122 17.68 3.18 -23.02
N GLU A 123 18.40 3.99 -22.23
CA GLU A 123 19.55 4.75 -22.77
C GLU A 123 20.91 4.03 -22.67
N THR A 124 21.05 2.91 -21.96
CA THR A 124 22.40 2.34 -21.68
C THR A 124 22.59 0.83 -21.87
N SER A 125 21.68 0.08 -22.50
CA SER A 125 22.02 -1.32 -22.85
C SER A 125 21.39 -1.86 -24.14
N PRO A 126 22.11 -2.66 -24.95
CA PRO A 126 21.62 -3.21 -26.22
C PRO A 126 20.80 -4.50 -26.08
N GLN A 127 20.41 -4.89 -24.86
CA GLN A 127 19.55 -6.06 -24.63
C GLN A 127 18.12 -5.63 -24.31
N PRO A 128 17.09 -6.43 -24.64
CA PRO A 128 15.75 -6.21 -24.11
C PRO A 128 15.82 -6.29 -22.59
N GLY A 129 15.95 -5.13 -21.95
CA GLY A 129 16.15 -5.03 -20.51
C GLY A 129 15.00 -5.70 -19.79
N ILE A 130 15.32 -6.64 -18.90
CA ILE A 130 14.32 -7.27 -18.03
C ILE A 130 13.70 -6.16 -17.19
N ILE A 131 12.41 -5.87 -17.42
CA ILE A 131 11.66 -4.93 -16.60
C ILE A 131 11.10 -5.69 -15.41
N VAL A 132 11.67 -5.44 -14.24
CA VAL A 132 11.20 -6.06 -12.99
C VAL A 132 9.91 -5.35 -12.56
N VAL A 133 8.82 -6.11 -12.49
CA VAL A 133 7.56 -5.63 -11.90
C VAL A 133 7.67 -5.77 -10.39
N GLN A 134 7.61 -4.65 -9.66
CA GLN A 134 7.66 -4.67 -8.21
C GLN A 134 6.38 -5.31 -7.65
N ASN A 135 6.55 -6.21 -6.68
CA ASN A 135 5.44 -6.75 -5.89
C ASN A 135 5.80 -6.72 -4.41
N ASN A 136 5.13 -5.83 -3.69
CA ASN A 136 5.25 -5.67 -2.24
C ASN A 136 4.11 -6.39 -1.49
N MET A 137 3.12 -6.94 -2.19
CA MET A 137 1.97 -7.64 -1.59
C MET A 137 2.27 -9.14 -1.51
N MET A 138 2.92 -9.57 -0.43
CA MET A 138 3.37 -10.96 -0.22
C MET A 138 2.46 -11.80 0.70
N VAL A 139 1.33 -11.27 1.18
CA VAL A 139 0.49 -11.94 2.19
C VAL A 139 -0.14 -13.24 1.69
N SER A 140 -0.46 -13.32 0.39
CA SER A 140 -0.77 -14.59 -0.26
C SER A 140 -0.40 -14.50 -1.74
N ALA A 141 -0.17 -15.66 -2.37
CA ALA A 141 0.23 -15.74 -3.79
C ALA A 141 -0.80 -15.10 -4.75
N ASP A 142 -2.07 -14.95 -4.32
CA ASP A 142 -3.18 -14.42 -5.10
C ASP A 142 -3.78 -13.12 -4.56
N ALA A 143 -3.43 -12.68 -3.35
CA ALA A 143 -3.89 -11.42 -2.77
C ALA A 143 -3.01 -10.27 -3.28
N GLY A 144 -3.30 -9.80 -4.49
CA GLY A 144 -2.83 -8.49 -4.94
C GLY A 144 -3.38 -7.36 -4.05
N ASN A 145 -3.07 -6.13 -4.42
CA ASN A 145 -3.62 -4.95 -3.76
C ASN A 145 -5.16 -4.91 -3.85
N GLN A 146 -5.82 -4.45 -2.79
CA GLN A 146 -7.27 -4.24 -2.75
C GLN A 146 -7.66 -2.85 -3.29
N MET A 147 -6.80 -1.85 -3.06
CA MET A 147 -7.03 -0.47 -3.43
C MET A 147 -6.25 -0.13 -4.71
N PRO A 148 -6.89 0.44 -5.76
CA PRO A 148 -6.21 0.84 -6.98
C PRO A 148 -4.99 1.73 -6.70
N PHE A 149 -3.83 1.28 -7.18
CA PHE A 149 -2.56 2.00 -7.03
C PHE A 149 -2.24 2.44 -5.58
N SER A 150 -2.55 1.61 -4.58
CA SER A 150 -2.30 1.92 -3.16
C SER A 150 -0.89 2.38 -2.85
N TRP A 151 0.12 1.78 -3.50
CA TRP A 151 1.51 2.21 -3.40
C TRP A 151 1.71 3.68 -3.80
N ARG A 152 1.05 4.13 -4.88
CA ARG A 152 1.21 5.50 -5.37
C ARG A 152 0.42 6.48 -4.51
N ILE A 153 -0.77 6.11 -4.06
CA ILE A 153 -1.55 6.91 -3.12
C ILE A 153 -0.78 7.11 -1.82
N LYS A 154 -0.11 6.06 -1.33
CA LYS A 154 0.79 6.14 -0.18
C LYS A 154 1.94 7.11 -0.42
N GLU A 155 2.72 6.94 -1.49
CA GLU A 155 3.83 7.85 -1.82
C GLU A 155 3.34 9.31 -1.95
N TYR A 156 2.19 9.52 -2.58
CA TYR A 156 1.60 10.85 -2.75
C TYR A 156 1.21 11.52 -1.43
N LEU A 157 0.64 10.76 -0.50
CA LEU A 157 0.29 11.26 0.84
C LEU A 157 1.54 11.45 1.73
N ASP A 158 2.55 10.57 1.61
CA ASP A 158 3.83 10.72 2.32
C ASP A 158 4.55 12.01 1.86
N GLU A 159 4.63 12.25 0.54
CA GLU A 159 5.19 13.47 -0.06
C GLU A 159 4.47 14.72 0.46
N MET A 160 3.14 14.72 0.41
CA MET A 160 2.31 15.83 0.88
C MET A 160 2.44 16.06 2.39
N TRP A 161 2.57 15.00 3.19
CA TRP A 161 2.78 15.12 4.64
C TRP A 161 4.13 15.76 4.96
N LEU A 162 5.21 15.35 4.26
CA LEU A 162 6.53 15.95 4.43
C LEU A 162 6.54 17.44 4.05
N GLU A 163 5.85 17.80 2.96
CA GLU A 163 5.68 19.21 2.59
C GLU A 163 4.89 20.00 3.65
N ALA A 164 3.80 19.43 4.18
CA ALA A 164 3.00 20.07 5.21
C ALA A 164 3.79 20.30 6.52
N GLN A 165 4.67 19.36 6.89
CA GLN A 165 5.56 19.49 8.04
C GLN A 165 6.62 20.59 7.84
N TYR A 166 7.20 20.69 6.64
CA TYR A 166 8.26 21.67 6.36
C TYR A 166 7.73 23.10 6.33
N ILE A 167 6.51 23.31 5.81
CA ILE A 167 5.95 24.65 5.62
C ILE A 167 5.51 25.25 6.97
N GLN A 168 5.13 24.46 7.98
CA GLN A 168 4.42 24.98 9.15
C GLN A 168 4.76 24.31 10.49
N ASN A 169 5.01 25.11 11.53
CA ASN A 169 5.44 24.68 12.86
C ASN A 169 4.34 24.88 13.93
N THR A 170 3.08 24.51 13.64
CA THR A 170 1.90 24.79 14.51
C THR A 170 1.12 23.54 14.91
N GLU A 171 0.41 23.61 16.04
CA GLU A 171 -0.38 22.52 16.64
C GLU A 171 -1.48 21.93 15.72
N ASP A 172 -1.89 22.64 14.65
CA ASP A 172 -2.94 22.22 13.72
C ASP A 172 -2.45 21.45 12.45
N GLN A 173 -1.25 20.85 12.48
CA GLN A 173 -0.67 20.18 11.30
C GLN A 173 -1.56 19.06 10.74
N ALA A 174 -2.21 18.27 11.60
CA ALA A 174 -3.08 17.16 11.20
C ALA A 174 -4.30 17.65 10.39
N GLU A 175 -4.98 18.69 10.88
CA GLU A 175 -6.17 19.24 10.22
C GLU A 175 -5.84 19.86 8.87
N LYS A 176 -4.73 20.60 8.81
CA LYS A 176 -4.28 21.21 7.56
C LYS A 176 -3.89 20.17 6.52
N PHE A 177 -3.27 19.06 6.95
CA PHE A 177 -2.96 17.96 6.04
C PHE A 177 -4.23 17.37 5.42
N VAL A 178 -5.27 17.16 6.23
CA VAL A 178 -6.60 16.73 5.76
C VAL A 178 -7.19 17.75 4.77
N ASP A 179 -7.15 19.04 5.11
CA ASP A 179 -7.69 20.12 4.27
C ASP A 179 -6.97 20.25 2.93
N ILE A 180 -5.63 20.13 2.93
CA ILE A 180 -4.83 20.16 1.70
C ILE A 180 -5.22 18.97 0.83
N PHE A 181 -5.27 17.77 1.39
CA PHE A 181 -5.65 16.56 0.66
C PHE A 181 -7.04 16.69 0.02
N GLN A 182 -8.04 17.17 0.77
CA GLN A 182 -9.42 17.34 0.28
C GLN A 182 -9.52 18.30 -0.92
N LYS A 183 -8.58 19.26 -1.05
CA LYS A 183 -8.52 20.19 -2.19
C LYS A 183 -7.83 19.61 -3.43
N THR A 184 -7.15 18.47 -3.29
CA THR A 184 -6.48 17.82 -4.42
C THR A 184 -7.50 17.12 -5.34
N PRO A 185 -7.18 16.90 -6.63
CA PRO A 185 -8.06 16.15 -7.53
C PRO A 185 -8.44 14.75 -7.00
N LEU A 186 -7.53 14.07 -6.30
CA LEU A 186 -7.81 12.77 -5.70
C LEU A 186 -8.74 12.89 -4.48
N GLY A 187 -8.51 13.90 -3.62
CA GLY A 187 -9.36 14.16 -2.46
C GLY A 187 -10.78 14.58 -2.85
N THR A 188 -10.93 15.38 -3.92
CA THR A 188 -12.25 15.76 -4.45
C THR A 188 -12.97 14.57 -5.10
N PHE A 189 -12.24 13.71 -5.81
CA PHE A 189 -12.77 12.45 -6.35
C PHE A 189 -13.34 11.57 -5.23
N ILE A 190 -12.59 11.34 -4.16
CA ILE A 190 -13.01 10.48 -3.04
C ILE A 190 -14.17 11.12 -2.26
N SER A 191 -14.15 12.43 -2.05
CA SER A 191 -15.23 13.15 -1.35
C SER A 191 -16.57 13.06 -2.08
N ALA A 192 -16.56 12.86 -3.40
CA ALA A 192 -17.77 12.72 -4.22
C ALA A 192 -18.42 11.33 -4.17
N LEU A 193 -17.73 10.32 -3.62
CA LEU A 193 -18.26 8.96 -3.45
C LEU A 193 -19.32 8.90 -2.35
N THR A 194 -20.16 7.86 -2.37
CA THR A 194 -21.12 7.62 -1.28
C THR A 194 -20.40 7.28 0.01
N GLU A 195 -21.09 7.37 1.14
CA GLU A 195 -20.48 7.05 2.43
C GLU A 195 -20.01 5.58 2.52
N GLU A 196 -20.81 4.67 1.96
CA GLU A 196 -20.50 3.24 1.89
C GLU A 196 -19.25 2.98 1.03
N GLU A 197 -19.16 3.62 -0.14
CA GLU A 197 -18.00 3.52 -1.02
C GLU A 197 -16.74 4.08 -0.35
N ARG A 198 -16.84 5.22 0.33
CA ARG A 198 -15.73 5.80 1.10
C ARG A 198 -15.28 4.86 2.21
N GLN A 199 -16.21 4.21 2.91
CA GLN A 199 -15.88 3.24 3.96
C GLN A 199 -15.15 2.03 3.40
N MET A 200 -15.64 1.45 2.29
CA MET A 200 -14.97 0.33 1.62
C MET A 200 -13.57 0.72 1.13
N LEU A 201 -13.46 1.90 0.51
CA LEU A 201 -12.20 2.45 0.03
C LEU A 201 -11.20 2.64 1.17
N PHE A 202 -11.65 3.22 2.29
CA PHE A 202 -10.82 3.42 3.47
C PHE A 202 -10.29 2.09 4.03
N GLN A 203 -11.14 1.07 4.15
CA GLN A 203 -10.73 -0.26 4.61
C GLN A 203 -9.75 -0.94 3.65
N CYS A 204 -9.97 -0.85 2.33
CA CYS A 204 -9.04 -1.35 1.33
C CYS A 204 -7.67 -0.64 1.46
N TYR A 205 -7.68 0.67 1.68
CA TYR A 205 -6.45 1.44 1.84
C TYR A 205 -5.70 1.11 3.13
N VAL A 206 -6.38 0.97 4.28
CA VAL A 206 -5.77 0.55 5.55
C VAL A 206 -5.10 -0.82 5.39
N THR A 207 -5.80 -1.77 4.76
CA THR A 207 -5.28 -3.12 4.48
C THR A 207 -4.00 -3.06 3.66
N ASP A 208 -4.04 -2.40 2.51
CA ASP A 208 -2.88 -2.26 1.64
C ASP A 208 -1.74 -1.48 2.30
N PHE A 209 -2.05 -0.46 3.11
CA PHE A 209 -1.06 0.35 3.82
C PHE A 209 -0.28 -0.49 4.84
N ILE A 210 -0.95 -1.36 5.61
CA ILE A 210 -0.30 -2.28 6.55
C ILE A 210 0.69 -3.17 5.79
N VAL A 211 0.24 -3.79 4.70
CA VAL A 211 1.09 -4.70 3.91
C VAL A 211 2.29 -3.95 3.30
N LEU A 212 2.08 -2.74 2.80
CA LEU A 212 3.14 -1.92 2.20
C LEU A 212 4.16 -1.39 3.23
N THR A 213 3.78 -1.26 4.49
CA THR A 213 4.57 -0.49 5.48
C THR A 213 5.13 -1.34 6.62
N ILE A 214 4.34 -2.26 7.16
CA ILE A 214 4.72 -3.11 8.29
C ILE A 214 5.26 -4.45 7.78
N GLY A 215 4.66 -4.99 6.72
CA GLY A 215 4.87 -6.37 6.28
C GLY A 215 4.03 -7.34 7.10
N VAL A 216 3.53 -8.38 6.44
CA VAL A 216 2.59 -9.35 7.03
C VAL A 216 2.91 -10.74 6.48
N SER A 217 2.91 -11.74 7.37
CA SER A 217 3.27 -13.14 7.07
C SER A 217 2.05 -14.05 6.92
N SER A 218 0.89 -13.69 7.48
CA SER A 218 -0.35 -14.48 7.34
C SER A 218 -1.63 -13.61 7.33
N PRO A 219 -2.76 -14.13 6.81
CA PRO A 219 -4.06 -13.44 6.86
C PRO A 219 -4.53 -13.15 8.29
N GLU A 220 -4.25 -14.04 9.24
CA GLU A 220 -4.63 -13.89 10.65
C GLU A 220 -3.80 -12.78 11.32
N GLU A 221 -2.50 -12.70 10.99
CA GLU A 221 -1.65 -11.58 11.42
C GLU A 221 -2.17 -10.24 10.87
N LEU A 222 -2.60 -10.21 9.60
CA LEU A 222 -3.18 -9.02 8.97
C LEU A 222 -4.44 -8.57 9.71
N GLN A 223 -5.33 -9.49 10.09
CA GLN A 223 -6.53 -9.17 10.85
C GLN A 223 -6.17 -8.51 12.19
N CYS A 224 -5.23 -9.08 12.95
CA CYS A 224 -4.77 -8.49 14.19
C CYS A 224 -4.19 -7.08 14.00
N LEU A 225 -3.36 -6.89 12.97
CA LEU A 225 -2.78 -5.58 12.63
C LEU A 225 -3.83 -4.57 12.17
N GLN A 226 -4.87 -4.99 11.45
CA GLN A 226 -5.99 -4.13 11.05
C GLN A 226 -6.74 -3.62 12.27
N ILE A 227 -7.08 -4.50 13.22
CA ILE A 227 -7.75 -4.10 14.48
C ILE A 227 -6.88 -3.09 15.21
N ALA A 228 -5.59 -3.41 15.42
CA ALA A 228 -4.65 -2.53 16.10
C ALA A 228 -4.59 -1.15 15.44
N PHE A 229 -4.47 -1.12 14.12
CA PHE A 229 -4.26 0.11 13.38
C PHE A 229 -5.52 0.97 13.26
N LEU A 230 -6.69 0.36 13.08
CA LEU A 230 -7.97 1.07 13.12
C LEU A 230 -8.21 1.70 14.50
N SER A 231 -7.90 0.98 15.60
CA SER A 231 -7.97 1.55 16.94
C SER A 231 -7.03 2.74 17.12
N CYS A 232 -5.80 2.70 16.57
CA CYS A 232 -4.91 3.88 16.58
C CYS A 232 -5.52 5.09 15.88
N ILE A 233 -6.15 4.87 14.72
CA ILE A 233 -6.75 5.94 13.93
C ILE A 233 -7.94 6.54 14.67
N GLU A 234 -8.81 5.71 15.24
CA GLU A 234 -9.96 6.18 16.03
C GLU A 234 -9.53 6.89 17.31
N GLU A 235 -8.54 6.37 18.04
CA GLU A 235 -7.95 7.01 19.22
C GLU A 235 -7.43 8.42 18.90
N TRP A 236 -6.70 8.57 17.77
CA TRP A 236 -6.19 9.87 17.34
C TRP A 236 -7.30 10.81 16.90
N LYS A 237 -8.22 10.33 16.06
CA LYS A 237 -9.32 11.12 15.50
C LYS A 237 -10.28 11.60 16.60
N ALA A 238 -10.47 10.82 17.67
CA ALA A 238 -11.30 11.21 18.81
C ALA A 238 -10.80 12.49 19.51
N THR A 239 -9.50 12.79 19.42
CA THR A 239 -8.89 14.03 19.95
C THR A 239 -9.03 15.23 19.01
N SER A 240 -9.44 15.01 17.76
CA SER A 240 -9.56 16.04 16.74
C SER A 240 -10.96 16.67 16.67
N PRO A 241 -11.07 17.91 16.17
CA PRO A 241 -12.35 18.53 15.81
C PRO A 241 -13.22 17.67 14.87
N ARG A 242 -12.61 16.78 14.07
CA ARG A 242 -13.27 15.88 13.09
C ARG A 242 -13.78 14.57 13.67
N ARG A 243 -13.80 14.40 14.99
CA ARG A 243 -14.33 13.20 15.67
C ARG A 243 -15.76 12.80 15.28
N LYS A 244 -16.55 13.70 14.70
CA LYS A 244 -17.93 13.44 14.24
C LYS A 244 -18.03 12.92 12.80
N GLU A 245 -16.95 13.00 12.02
CA GLU A 245 -16.94 12.43 10.66
C GLU A 245 -17.12 10.91 10.78
N THR A 246 -18.05 10.32 10.03
CA THR A 246 -18.31 8.88 10.10
C THR A 246 -17.15 8.08 9.51
N VAL A 247 -16.71 8.45 8.29
CA VAL A 247 -15.59 7.81 7.60
C VAL A 247 -14.35 8.72 7.64
N PRO A 248 -13.22 8.28 8.22
CA PRO A 248 -11.99 9.05 8.17
C PRO A 248 -11.48 9.23 6.72
N SER A 249 -10.91 10.39 6.42
CA SER A 249 -10.19 10.61 5.16
C SER A 249 -8.84 9.86 5.14
N LEU A 250 -8.31 9.55 3.95
CA LEU A 250 -7.04 8.81 3.79
C LEU A 250 -5.83 9.38 4.59
N PRO A 251 -5.67 10.71 4.73
CA PRO A 251 -4.65 11.30 5.59
C PRO A 251 -4.61 10.74 7.02
N TRP A 252 -5.74 10.35 7.59
CA TRP A 252 -5.80 9.78 8.94
C TRP A 252 -5.03 8.46 9.07
N VAL A 253 -4.89 7.69 7.99
CA VAL A 253 -4.07 6.47 7.98
C VAL A 253 -2.59 6.82 8.21
N HIS A 254 -2.09 7.86 7.54
CA HIS A 254 -0.72 8.31 7.67
C HIS A 254 -0.45 8.95 9.03
N LEU A 255 -1.38 9.80 9.50
CA LEU A 255 -1.31 10.42 10.81
C LEU A 255 -1.29 9.37 11.93
N GLY A 256 -2.22 8.40 11.87
CA GLY A 256 -2.28 7.29 12.81
C GLY A 256 -1.00 6.45 12.79
N TYR A 257 -0.45 6.14 11.62
CA TYR A 257 0.79 5.38 11.53
C TYR A 257 1.96 6.16 12.12
N ASN A 258 2.11 7.44 11.79
CA ASN A 258 3.21 8.26 12.29
C ASN A 258 3.14 8.47 13.81
N GLN A 259 1.94 8.64 14.36
CA GLN A 259 1.73 8.82 15.79
C GLN A 259 1.97 7.54 16.59
N PHE A 260 1.52 6.38 16.09
CA PHE A 260 1.55 5.10 16.82
C PHE A 260 2.58 4.11 16.27
N LYS A 261 3.55 4.59 15.47
CA LYS A 261 4.54 3.75 14.76
C LYS A 261 5.26 2.79 15.69
N SER A 262 5.74 3.27 16.84
CA SER A 262 6.48 2.44 17.81
C SER A 262 5.63 1.30 18.35
N ARG A 263 4.37 1.57 18.72
CA ARG A 263 3.42 0.57 19.23
C ARG A 263 3.08 -0.47 18.18
N LEU A 264 2.76 -0.03 16.95
CA LEU A 264 2.45 -0.92 15.83
C LEU A 264 3.63 -1.81 15.46
N GLN A 265 4.84 -1.26 15.41
CA GLN A 265 6.05 -2.05 15.15
C GLN A 265 6.37 -3.02 16.30
N ASN A 266 6.16 -2.62 17.55
CA ASN A 266 6.36 -3.52 18.69
C ASN A 266 5.33 -4.65 18.68
N PHE A 267 4.09 -4.36 18.34
CA PHE A 267 3.04 -5.37 18.19
C PHE A 267 3.39 -6.39 17.08
N SER A 268 3.78 -5.91 15.90
CA SER A 268 4.26 -6.80 14.82
C SER A 268 5.44 -7.68 15.25
N ARG A 269 6.37 -7.15 16.06
CA ARG A 269 7.46 -7.97 16.63
C ARG A 269 6.97 -9.05 17.58
N ILE A 270 5.97 -8.76 18.41
CA ILE A 270 5.35 -9.77 19.30
C ILE A 270 4.75 -10.90 18.46
N LEU A 271 3.99 -10.56 17.42
CA LEU A 271 3.37 -11.54 16.52
C LEU A 271 4.43 -12.39 15.79
N ALA A 272 5.52 -11.78 15.34
CA ALA A 272 6.62 -12.49 14.66
C ALA A 272 7.40 -13.43 15.61
N VAL A 273 7.62 -13.01 16.86
CA VAL A 273 8.35 -13.79 17.86
C VAL A 273 7.50 -14.94 18.41
N HIS A 274 6.20 -14.71 18.60
CA HIS A 274 5.29 -15.67 19.21
C HIS A 274 3.96 -15.80 18.43
N PRO A 275 3.97 -16.44 17.24
CA PRO A 275 2.80 -16.47 16.35
C PRO A 275 1.56 -17.17 16.95
N SER A 276 1.72 -18.05 17.95
CA SER A 276 0.58 -18.73 18.60
C SER A 276 -0.36 -17.75 19.31
N VAL A 277 0.11 -16.54 19.65
CA VAL A 277 -0.73 -15.50 20.24
C VAL A 277 -1.86 -15.03 19.32
N VAL A 278 -1.70 -15.17 18.00
CA VAL A 278 -2.72 -14.74 17.03
C VAL A 278 -4.04 -15.46 17.27
N ALA A 279 -4.01 -16.76 17.53
CA ALA A 279 -5.20 -17.55 17.85
C ALA A 279 -5.85 -17.09 19.17
N TYR A 280 -5.03 -16.73 20.17
CA TYR A 280 -5.52 -16.14 21.42
C TYR A 280 -6.25 -14.81 21.16
N LEU A 281 -5.66 -13.91 20.37
CA LEU A 281 -6.24 -12.60 20.06
C LEU A 281 -7.57 -12.69 19.30
N ILE A 282 -7.65 -13.57 18.30
CA ILE A 282 -8.88 -13.78 17.53
C ILE A 282 -10.01 -14.29 18.42
N ASN A 283 -9.72 -15.18 19.37
CA ASN A 283 -10.72 -15.66 20.33
C ASN A 283 -11.17 -14.57 21.32
N GLN A 284 -10.31 -13.62 21.65
CA GLN A 284 -10.64 -12.48 22.52
C GLN A 284 -11.51 -11.42 21.82
N GLU A 285 -11.47 -11.33 20.49
CA GLU A 285 -12.28 -10.38 19.71
C GLU A 285 -13.79 -10.61 19.92
N GLY A 286 -14.20 -11.85 20.21
CA GLY A 286 -15.59 -12.20 20.55
C GLY A 286 -16.15 -11.55 21.83
N TYR A 287 -15.28 -10.95 22.67
CA TYR A 287 -15.66 -10.33 23.94
C TYR A 287 -15.85 -8.80 23.87
N GLY A 288 -15.86 -8.20 22.67
CA GLY A 288 -16.24 -6.80 22.49
C GLY A 288 -15.18 -5.82 22.98
N ILE A 289 -13.92 -6.00 22.54
CA ILE A 289 -12.82 -5.07 22.80
C ILE A 289 -13.25 -3.65 22.34
N PRO A 290 -13.37 -2.66 23.25
CA PRO A 290 -13.70 -1.29 22.86
C PRO A 290 -12.68 -0.76 21.84
N HIS A 291 -13.19 -0.37 20.67
CA HIS A 291 -12.38 0.05 19.52
C HIS A 291 -11.69 1.42 19.71
N SER A 292 -11.95 2.10 20.84
CA SER A 292 -11.55 3.47 21.10
C SER A 292 -10.11 3.64 21.61
N GLU A 293 -9.45 2.55 22.05
CA GLU A 293 -8.05 2.57 22.49
C GLU A 293 -7.30 1.39 21.86
N MET A 294 -6.07 1.62 21.40
CA MET A 294 -5.21 0.53 20.91
C MET A 294 -4.73 -0.33 22.10
N VAL A 295 -5.46 -1.39 22.47
CA VAL A 295 -5.08 -2.28 23.60
C VAL A 295 -4.62 -3.67 23.17
N ILE A 296 -4.85 -4.04 21.91
CA ILE A 296 -4.58 -5.40 21.40
C ILE A 296 -3.10 -5.81 21.53
N TYR A 297 -2.17 -4.85 21.46
CA TYR A 297 -0.75 -5.15 21.67
C TYR A 297 -0.42 -5.53 23.12
N VAL A 298 -1.15 -4.96 24.10
CA VAL A 298 -1.02 -5.32 25.51
C VAL A 298 -1.62 -6.70 25.73
N LEU A 299 -2.81 -6.95 25.18
CA LEU A 299 -3.46 -8.27 25.26
C LEU A 299 -2.59 -9.37 24.65
N ALA A 300 -1.88 -9.08 23.56
CA ALA A 300 -0.92 -10.01 22.97
C ALA A 300 0.22 -10.32 23.93
N ALA A 301 0.83 -9.29 24.52
CA ALA A 301 1.89 -9.48 25.51
C ALA A 301 1.41 -10.25 26.75
N THR A 302 0.19 -9.97 27.22
CA THR A 302 -0.43 -10.67 28.35
C THR A 302 -0.65 -12.14 28.02
N GLY A 303 -1.24 -12.46 26.86
CA GLY A 303 -1.40 -13.84 26.40
C GLY A 303 -0.07 -14.58 26.25
N CYS A 304 0.99 -13.89 25.80
CA CYS A 304 2.34 -14.45 25.77
C CYS A 304 2.86 -14.76 27.19
N ALA A 305 2.67 -13.85 28.14
CA ALA A 305 3.11 -14.01 29.52
C ALA A 305 2.36 -15.16 30.23
N GLU A 306 1.05 -15.26 30.03
CA GLU A 306 0.22 -16.35 30.56
C GLU A 306 0.62 -17.71 29.96
N GLU A 307 0.91 -17.78 28.67
CA GLU A 307 1.40 -19.01 28.04
C GLU A 307 2.75 -19.42 28.65
N LEU A 308 3.66 -18.47 28.84
CA LEU A 308 4.96 -18.73 29.46
C LEU A 308 4.82 -19.22 30.91
N GLU A 309 3.93 -18.61 31.69
CA GLU A 309 3.65 -19.03 33.08
C GLU A 309 3.13 -20.48 33.13
N ASN A 310 2.17 -20.81 32.28
CA ASN A 310 1.60 -22.16 32.19
C ASN A 310 2.64 -23.22 31.72
N GLN A 311 3.67 -22.78 30.99
CA GLN A 311 4.72 -23.65 30.46
C GLN A 311 5.93 -23.82 31.40
N VAL A 312 6.03 -23.08 32.50
CA VAL A 312 7.19 -23.12 33.42
C VAL A 312 7.53 -24.53 33.89
N GLN A 313 6.50 -25.35 34.18
CA GLN A 313 6.68 -26.70 34.71
C GLN A 313 6.64 -27.80 33.64
N THR A 314 6.09 -27.52 32.46
CA THR A 314 5.79 -28.52 31.43
C THR A 314 6.75 -28.48 30.24
N ALA A 315 7.38 -27.33 29.96
CA ALA A 315 8.31 -27.16 28.86
C ALA A 315 9.75 -27.52 29.25
N HIS A 316 10.57 -27.87 28.24
CA HIS A 316 12.00 -28.05 28.44
C HIS A 316 12.65 -26.72 28.86
N PRO A 317 13.47 -26.67 29.94
CA PRO A 317 13.97 -25.41 30.52
C PRO A 317 14.66 -24.48 29.51
N GLU A 318 15.46 -25.03 28.60
CA GLU A 318 16.18 -24.26 27.58
C GLU A 318 15.24 -23.62 26.56
N VAL A 319 14.20 -24.35 26.13
CA VAL A 319 13.20 -23.87 25.17
C VAL A 319 12.36 -22.77 25.81
N TRP A 320 11.94 -22.98 27.06
CA TRP A 320 11.21 -21.98 27.83
C TRP A 320 12.03 -20.69 28.00
N LEU A 321 13.29 -20.81 28.44
CA LEU A 321 14.18 -19.66 28.60
C LEU A 321 14.41 -18.92 27.28
N GLN A 322 14.51 -19.63 26.16
CA GLN A 322 14.66 -19.00 24.85
C GLN A 322 13.40 -18.20 24.45
N LYS A 323 12.20 -18.73 24.71
CA LYS A 323 10.95 -17.97 24.49
C LYS A 323 10.90 -16.69 25.33
N VAL A 324 11.25 -16.79 26.62
CA VAL A 324 11.36 -15.61 27.51
C VAL A 324 12.35 -14.59 26.96
N LYS A 325 13.54 -15.03 26.53
CA LYS A 325 14.55 -14.12 25.94
C LYS A 325 14.06 -13.42 24.68
N ASN A 326 13.34 -14.12 23.81
CA ASN A 326 12.81 -13.54 22.57
C ASN A 326 11.73 -12.49 22.87
N LEU A 327 10.88 -12.72 23.87
CA LEU A 327 9.79 -11.81 24.27
C LEU A 327 10.23 -10.68 25.20
N ARG A 328 11.41 -10.78 25.81
CA ARG A 328 11.91 -9.79 26.78
C ARG A 328 11.90 -8.37 26.25
N MET A 329 12.55 -8.14 25.11
CA MET A 329 12.65 -6.80 24.53
C MET A 329 11.28 -6.18 24.22
N PRO A 330 10.36 -6.86 23.50
CA PRO A 330 9.07 -6.27 23.19
C PRO A 330 8.18 -6.07 24.43
N VAL A 331 8.23 -6.96 25.44
CA VAL A 331 7.43 -6.81 26.67
C VAL A 331 7.98 -5.70 27.56
N GLU A 332 9.30 -5.63 27.78
CA GLU A 332 9.91 -4.55 28.55
C GLU A 332 9.68 -3.17 27.92
N PHE A 333 9.60 -3.09 26.58
CA PHE A 333 9.23 -1.87 25.88
C PHE A 333 7.83 -1.39 26.30
N LEU A 334 6.84 -2.30 26.39
CA LEU A 334 5.48 -1.96 26.83
C LEU A 334 5.43 -1.55 28.30
N CYS A 335 6.19 -2.22 29.17
CA CYS A 335 6.24 -1.86 30.59
C CYS A 335 6.81 -0.45 30.84
N LYS A 336 7.60 0.09 29.92
CA LYS A 336 8.06 1.49 29.95
C LYS A 336 7.00 2.47 29.44
N GLU A 337 6.16 2.05 28.49
CA GLU A 337 5.05 2.87 28.01
C GLU A 337 3.95 3.09 29.06
N GLU A 338 3.85 2.24 30.09
CA GLU A 338 2.95 2.43 31.25
C GLU A 338 3.05 3.85 31.84
N GLU A 339 4.27 4.39 31.93
CA GLU A 339 4.53 5.71 32.51
C GLU A 339 3.98 6.87 31.67
N LEU A 340 3.70 6.62 30.39
CA LEU A 340 3.22 7.61 29.42
C LEU A 340 1.69 7.57 29.25
N GLN A 341 1.01 6.54 29.78
CA GLN A 341 -0.42 6.36 29.63
C GLN A 341 -1.23 7.14 30.68
N ARG A 342 -2.45 7.52 30.31
CA ARG A 342 -3.38 8.15 31.27
C ARG A 342 -3.80 7.11 32.30
N LYS A 343 -3.66 7.45 33.59
CA LYS A 343 -3.90 6.53 34.72
C LYS A 343 -5.32 5.95 34.79
N GLU A 344 -6.29 6.60 34.14
CA GLU A 344 -7.70 6.18 34.08
C GLU A 344 -8.03 5.35 32.81
N SER A 345 -7.07 5.19 31.90
CA SER A 345 -7.27 4.40 30.67
C SER A 345 -7.29 2.91 30.96
N TRP A 346 -8.07 2.16 30.18
CA TRP A 346 -8.09 0.70 30.28
C TRP A 346 -6.73 0.11 29.90
N CYS A 347 -6.05 0.73 28.92
CA CYS A 347 -4.68 0.39 28.54
C CYS A 347 -3.70 0.43 29.74
N TYR A 348 -3.81 1.44 30.62
CA TYR A 348 -2.94 1.55 31.80
C TYR A 348 -3.13 0.38 32.77
N HIS A 349 -4.37 -0.05 33.00
CA HIS A 349 -4.67 -1.19 33.88
C HIS A 349 -4.07 -2.49 33.34
N LEU A 350 -4.23 -2.76 32.04
CA LEU A 350 -3.66 -3.94 31.38
C LEU A 350 -2.12 -3.95 31.41
N LEU A 351 -1.49 -2.78 31.22
CA LEU A 351 -0.02 -2.66 31.30
C LEU A 351 0.51 -2.95 32.71
N LYS A 352 -0.22 -2.53 33.74
CA LYS A 352 0.14 -2.80 35.14
C LYS A 352 0.05 -4.30 35.45
N GLU A 353 -0.99 -4.97 34.99
CA GLU A 353 -1.14 -6.42 35.14
C GLU A 353 -0.04 -7.18 34.39
N LEU A 354 0.24 -6.80 33.14
CA LEU A 354 1.34 -7.35 32.36
C LEU A 354 2.68 -7.22 33.08
N LYS A 355 2.97 -6.05 33.67
CA LYS A 355 4.21 -5.81 34.40
C LYS A 355 4.34 -6.68 35.65
N LEU A 356 3.24 -6.88 36.38
CA LEU A 356 3.22 -7.79 37.52
C LEU A 356 3.46 -9.24 37.07
N SER A 357 2.79 -9.67 36.00
CA SER A 357 2.93 -11.03 35.47
C SER A 357 4.32 -11.29 34.89
N TRP A 358 4.95 -10.30 34.27
CA TRP A 358 6.28 -10.44 33.65
C TRP A 358 7.43 -10.43 34.67
N ASN A 359 7.25 -9.73 35.80
CA ASN A 359 8.25 -9.68 36.87
C ASN A 359 8.27 -10.95 37.73
N ARG A 360 7.14 -11.64 37.82
CA ARG A 360 7.01 -12.95 38.47
C ARG A 360 7.60 -14.01 37.56
#